data_AF-A0A0F9IXI2-F1
#
_entry.id   AF-A0A0F9IXI2-F1
#
_cell.length_a   1.000
_cell.length_b   1.000
_cell.length_c   1.000
_cell.angle_alpha   90.00
_cell.angle_beta   90.00
_cell.angle_gamma   90.00
#
_symmetry.space_group_name_H-M   'P 1'
#
loop_
_entity.id
_entity.type
_entity.pdbx_description
1 polymer ?
#
loop_
_entity_poly.entity_id
_entity_poly.type
_entity_poly.pdbx_seq_one_letter_code
_entity_poly.pdbx_strand_id
1 'polypeptide(L)'
;LSVVHDRTVGYKQALMEDLPLKDEDFIVQDSKTGMFEENLPVASAILNANPDVTHWIVTGINDDGAIAPLRIFEENGFPLENVLACGLGGYIMSYEEFQKSHNSYIVTKLRPFAEGEAAVQILYDYITEGKKMPKETLVPGVIVTKENYKDYEFTF
;
A
#
# COMPACT_ATOMS: atom_id res chain seq x y z
N LEU A 1 7.07 -11.01 -14.32
CA LEU A 1 6.70 -10.58 -12.96
C LEU A 1 5.64 -9.51 -13.12
N SER A 2 4.49 -9.66 -12.47
CA SER A 2 3.56 -8.55 -12.34
C SER A 2 3.92 -7.88 -11.02
N VAL A 3 4.19 -6.58 -11.03
CA VAL A 3 4.47 -5.79 -9.82
C VAL A 3 3.39 -5.97 -8.74
N VAL A 4 2.17 -6.36 -9.15
CA VAL A 4 1.04 -6.69 -8.27
C VAL A 4 1.35 -7.90 -7.38
N HIS A 5 1.94 -8.96 -7.94
CA HIS A 5 2.30 -10.16 -7.19
C HIS A 5 3.43 -9.88 -6.20
N ASP A 6 4.44 -9.12 -6.65
CA ASP A 6 5.61 -8.82 -5.81
C ASP A 6 5.23 -7.97 -4.60
N ARG A 7 4.25 -7.07 -4.74
CA ARG A 7 3.72 -6.26 -3.63
C ARG A 7 3.11 -7.13 -2.52
N THR A 8 2.18 -8.02 -2.87
CA THR A 8 1.46 -8.82 -1.87
C THR A 8 2.34 -9.92 -1.26
N VAL A 9 3.23 -10.51 -2.05
CA VAL A 9 4.22 -11.49 -1.55
C VAL A 9 5.23 -10.81 -0.61
N GLY A 10 5.74 -9.64 -0.98
CA GLY A 10 6.69 -8.89 -0.15
C GLY A 10 6.10 -8.54 1.23
N TYR A 11 4.84 -8.08 1.27
CA TYR A 11 4.13 -7.83 2.52
C TYR A 11 4.02 -9.08 3.40
N LYS A 12 3.56 -10.21 2.83
CA LYS A 12 3.43 -11.46 3.57
C LYS A 12 4.78 -11.93 4.12
N GLN A 13 5.84 -11.86 3.31
CA GLN A 13 7.19 -12.26 3.71
C GLN A 13 7.71 -11.43 4.88
N ALA A 14 7.63 -10.10 4.79
CA ALA A 14 8.08 -9.22 5.87
C ALA A 14 7.29 -9.45 7.17
N LEU A 15 5.96 -9.60 7.08
CA LEU A 15 5.13 -9.88 8.25
C LEU A 15 5.48 -11.22 8.91
N MET A 16 5.73 -12.27 8.12
CA MET A 16 6.14 -13.58 8.67
C MET A 16 7.57 -13.59 9.21
N GLU A 17 8.45 -12.71 8.71
CA GLU A 17 9.82 -12.55 9.21
C GLU A 17 9.84 -11.86 10.58
N ASP A 18 9.03 -10.80 10.74
CA ASP A 18 9.06 -9.94 11.92
C ASP A 18 8.04 -10.31 13.00
N LEU A 19 6.98 -11.06 12.66
CA LEU A 19 5.89 -11.42 13.56
C LEU A 19 5.70 -12.94 13.60
N PRO A 20 5.19 -13.50 14.72
CA PRO A 20 4.93 -14.93 14.86
C PRO A 20 3.65 -15.38 14.13
N LEU A 21 3.44 -14.90 12.90
CA LEU A 21 2.30 -15.22 12.04
C LEU A 21 2.58 -16.48 11.23
N LYS A 22 1.53 -17.25 10.95
CA LYS A 22 1.54 -18.46 10.12
C LYS A 22 0.73 -18.24 8.86
N ASP A 23 0.86 -19.15 7.91
CA ASP A 23 0.09 -19.09 6.66
C ASP A 23 -1.42 -19.00 6.89
N GLU A 24 -1.94 -19.64 7.94
CA GLU A 24 -3.36 -19.62 8.30
C GLU A 24 -3.86 -18.26 8.79
N ASP A 25 -2.96 -17.37 9.23
CA ASP A 25 -3.29 -16.02 9.70
C ASP A 25 -3.49 -15.03 8.53
N PHE A 26 -3.20 -15.45 7.28
CA PHE A 26 -3.34 -14.61 6.09
C PHE A 26 -4.59 -14.96 5.30
N ILE A 27 -5.51 -14.01 5.19
CA ILE A 27 -6.65 -14.09 4.29
C ILE A 27 -6.30 -13.35 3.00
N VAL A 28 -6.22 -14.09 1.88
CA VAL A 28 -5.92 -13.52 0.55
C VAL A 28 -7.14 -13.68 -0.33
N GLN A 29 -7.69 -12.56 -0.79
CA GLN A 29 -8.86 -12.54 -1.67
C GLN A 29 -8.69 -11.47 -2.74
N ASP A 30 -8.79 -11.90 -4.00
CA ASP A 30 -8.73 -10.99 -5.14
C ASP A 30 -10.05 -10.22 -5.30
N SER A 31 -9.94 -8.98 -5.77
CA SER A 31 -11.03 -8.23 -6.36
C SER A 31 -10.85 -8.12 -7.89
N LYS A 32 -11.89 -7.69 -8.60
CA LYS A 32 -11.89 -7.65 -10.07
C LYS A 32 -10.79 -6.74 -10.65
N THR A 33 -10.52 -5.61 -9.99
CA THR A 33 -9.62 -4.57 -10.51
C THR A 33 -8.58 -4.10 -9.49
N GLY A 34 -8.72 -4.45 -8.21
CA GLY A 34 -7.92 -3.87 -7.13
C GLY A 34 -8.25 -2.41 -6.81
N MET A 35 -9.28 -1.84 -7.44
CA MET A 35 -9.72 -0.45 -7.19
C MET A 35 -10.72 -0.39 -6.03
N PHE A 36 -10.84 0.79 -5.45
CA PHE A 36 -11.56 1.05 -4.21
C PHE A 36 -12.94 0.40 -4.12
N GLU A 37 -13.83 0.72 -5.06
CA GLU A 37 -15.22 0.24 -5.08
C GLU A 37 -15.33 -1.29 -5.14
N GLU A 38 -14.41 -1.94 -5.85
CA GLU A 38 -14.40 -3.40 -6.00
C GLU A 38 -13.79 -4.11 -4.77
N ASN A 39 -13.00 -3.39 -3.96
CA ASN A 39 -12.44 -3.91 -2.72
C ASN A 39 -13.42 -3.84 -1.55
N LEU A 40 -14.38 -2.90 -1.56
CA LEU A 40 -15.40 -2.75 -0.51
C LEU A 40 -16.20 -4.04 -0.24
N PRO A 41 -16.86 -4.69 -1.23
CA PRO A 41 -17.64 -5.89 -0.97
C PRO A 41 -16.77 -7.07 -0.52
N VAL A 42 -15.52 -7.14 -0.98
CA VAL A 42 -14.56 -8.17 -0.56
C VAL A 42 -14.23 -8.00 0.92
N ALA A 43 -13.86 -6.79 1.34
CA ALA A 43 -13.53 -6.49 2.73
C ALA A 43 -14.73 -6.70 3.67
N SER A 44 -15.93 -6.29 3.25
CA SER A 44 -17.17 -6.51 4.01
C SER A 44 -17.43 -8.00 4.22
N ALA A 45 -17.27 -8.83 3.19
CA ALA A 45 -17.44 -10.28 3.31
C ALA A 45 -16.41 -10.90 4.27
N ILE A 46 -15.13 -10.47 4.21
CA ILE A 46 -14.08 -10.96 5.09
C ILE A 46 -14.37 -10.58 6.55
N LEU A 47 -14.70 -9.33 6.83
CA LEU A 47 -15.02 -8.88 8.19
C LEU A 47 -16.19 -9.68 8.78
N ASN A 48 -17.27 -9.84 8.02
CA ASN A 48 -18.46 -10.59 8.46
C ASN A 48 -18.19 -12.09 8.69
N ALA A 49 -17.27 -12.68 7.91
CA ALA A 49 -16.91 -14.08 8.04
C ALA A 49 -15.98 -14.37 9.23
N ASN A 50 -15.38 -13.33 9.84
CA ASN A 50 -14.36 -13.46 10.87
C ASN A 50 -14.70 -12.63 12.13
N PRO A 51 -15.86 -12.86 12.78
CA PRO A 51 -16.34 -12.02 13.89
C PRO A 51 -15.47 -12.08 15.16
N ASP A 52 -14.70 -13.16 15.33
CA ASP A 52 -13.84 -13.35 16.50
C ASP A 52 -12.47 -12.66 16.39
N VAL A 53 -12.13 -12.13 15.20
CA VAL A 53 -10.85 -11.44 14.97
C VAL A 53 -10.92 -10.02 15.51
N THR A 54 -10.04 -9.70 16.45
CA THR A 54 -10.04 -8.42 17.18
C THR A 54 -9.02 -7.40 16.68
N HIS A 55 -8.05 -7.84 15.87
CA HIS A 55 -6.97 -7.01 15.34
C HIS A 55 -6.69 -7.37 13.88
N TRP A 56 -6.45 -6.36 13.06
CA TRP A 56 -6.27 -6.54 11.62
C TRP A 56 -5.06 -5.75 11.11
N ILE A 57 -4.24 -6.41 10.31
CA ILE A 57 -3.31 -5.75 9.40
C ILE A 57 -3.87 -5.96 8.00
N VAL A 58 -4.16 -4.87 7.29
CA VAL A 58 -4.74 -4.93 5.95
C VAL A 58 -3.83 -4.28 4.93
N THR A 59 -3.69 -4.91 3.78
CA THR A 59 -2.95 -4.36 2.65
C THR A 59 -3.55 -4.86 1.35
N GLY A 60 -3.10 -4.30 0.25
CA GLY A 60 -3.43 -4.74 -1.08
C GLY A 60 -2.35 -4.31 -2.06
N ILE A 61 -2.76 -4.04 -3.29
CA ILE A 61 -1.82 -3.76 -4.36
C ILE A 61 -1.48 -2.27 -4.46
N ASN A 62 -2.21 -1.41 -3.76
CA ASN A 62 -2.11 0.06 -3.77
C ASN A 62 -2.82 0.67 -2.54
N ASP A 63 -2.94 2.00 -2.46
CA ASP A 63 -3.69 2.67 -1.38
C ASP A 63 -5.18 2.24 -1.36
N ASP A 64 -5.82 2.02 -2.51
CA ASP A 64 -7.23 1.56 -2.60
C ASP A 64 -7.44 0.23 -1.86
N GLY A 65 -6.52 -0.72 -2.04
CA GLY A 65 -6.53 -2.02 -1.37
C GLY A 65 -6.36 -1.95 0.14
N ALA A 66 -5.86 -0.84 0.68
CA ALA A 66 -5.74 -0.61 2.11
C ALA A 66 -6.88 0.25 2.67
N ILE A 67 -7.28 1.31 1.96
CA ILE A 67 -8.25 2.30 2.43
C ILE A 67 -9.69 1.80 2.29
N ALA A 68 -10.01 0.97 1.29
CA ALA A 68 -11.35 0.40 1.17
C ALA A 68 -11.71 -0.53 2.35
N PRO A 69 -10.87 -1.50 2.76
CA PRO A 69 -11.09 -2.23 4.01
C PRO A 69 -11.17 -1.32 5.23
N LEU A 70 -10.34 -0.27 5.30
CA LEU A 70 -10.39 0.69 6.41
C LEU A 70 -11.74 1.42 6.50
N ARG A 71 -12.37 1.76 5.36
CA ARG A 71 -13.76 2.28 5.36
C ARG A 71 -14.74 1.27 5.92
N ILE A 72 -14.63 0.00 5.53
CA ILE A 72 -15.52 -1.05 6.03
C ILE A 72 -15.39 -1.18 7.55
N PHE A 73 -14.19 -1.12 8.11
CA PHE A 73 -14.00 -1.13 9.57
C PHE A 73 -14.69 0.06 10.24
N GLU A 74 -14.55 1.27 9.68
CA GLU A 74 -15.21 2.47 10.20
C GLU A 74 -16.73 2.38 10.17
N GLU A 75 -17.30 1.97 9.03
CA GLU A 75 -18.75 1.85 8.83
C GLU A 75 -19.39 0.84 9.79
N ASN A 76 -18.62 -0.17 10.22
CA ASN A 76 -19.04 -1.19 11.19
C ASN A 76 -18.68 -0.84 12.64
N GLY A 77 -18.10 0.34 12.89
CA GLY A 77 -17.72 0.77 14.24
C GLY A 77 -16.62 -0.07 14.87
N PHE A 78 -15.77 -0.71 14.06
CA PHE A 78 -14.64 -1.49 14.56
C PHE A 78 -13.60 -0.55 15.22
N PRO A 79 -12.98 -0.93 16.35
CA PRO A 79 -11.96 -0.11 17.00
C PRO A 79 -10.75 0.07 16.08
N LEU A 80 -10.62 1.24 15.46
CA LEU A 80 -9.57 1.50 14.47
C LEU A 80 -8.17 1.48 15.08
N GLU A 81 -8.03 1.65 16.40
CA GLU A 81 -6.78 1.43 17.13
C GLU A 81 -6.25 -0.01 17.02
N ASN A 82 -7.12 -0.97 16.69
CA ASN A 82 -6.77 -2.36 16.46
C ASN A 82 -6.55 -2.69 14.97
N VAL A 83 -6.60 -1.68 14.09
CA VAL A 83 -6.43 -1.84 12.65
C VAL A 83 -5.19 -1.09 12.19
N LEU A 84 -4.36 -1.75 11.38
CA LEU A 84 -3.28 -1.13 10.64
C LEU A 84 -3.47 -1.38 9.14
N ALA A 85 -3.85 -0.35 8.40
CA ALA A 85 -3.95 -0.37 6.95
C ALA A 85 -2.65 0.12 6.30
N CYS A 86 -2.09 -0.69 5.41
CA CYS A 86 -0.80 -0.48 4.78
C CYS A 86 -0.97 -0.25 3.26
N GLY A 87 -0.92 1.01 2.83
CA GLY A 87 -1.02 1.39 1.42
C GLY A 87 0.29 1.32 0.63
N LEU A 88 0.18 1.53 -0.69
CA LEU A 88 1.32 1.65 -1.59
C LEU A 88 0.99 2.59 -2.76
N GLY A 89 1.70 3.70 -2.84
CA GLY A 89 1.40 4.75 -3.80
C GLY A 89 1.57 6.12 -3.15
N GLY A 90 0.80 6.40 -2.11
CA GLY A 90 0.84 7.68 -1.40
C GLY A 90 0.23 8.81 -2.23
N TYR A 91 -0.90 8.54 -2.89
CA TYR A 91 -1.66 9.54 -3.66
C TYR A 91 -2.75 10.19 -2.80
N ILE A 92 -3.61 11.03 -3.41
CA ILE A 92 -4.48 11.96 -2.69
C ILE A 92 -5.30 11.32 -1.55
N MET A 93 -5.81 10.09 -1.74
CA MET A 93 -6.56 9.38 -0.69
C MET A 93 -5.73 9.13 0.58
N SER A 94 -4.43 8.86 0.45
CA SER A 94 -3.53 8.75 1.61
C SER A 94 -3.49 10.04 2.42
N TYR A 95 -3.46 11.19 1.76
CA TYR A 95 -3.40 12.49 2.43
C TYR A 95 -4.68 12.82 3.18
N GLU A 96 -5.82 12.57 2.53
CA GLU A 96 -7.14 12.69 3.15
C GLU A 96 -7.25 11.79 4.38
N GLU A 97 -6.64 10.60 4.32
CA GLU A 97 -6.60 9.67 5.44
C GLU A 97 -5.77 10.20 6.62
N PHE A 98 -4.59 10.75 6.35
CA PHE A 98 -3.74 11.33 7.40
C PHE A 98 -4.35 12.57 8.09
N GLN A 99 -5.35 13.21 7.47
CA GLN A 99 -6.08 14.32 8.07
C GLN A 99 -7.17 13.87 9.07
N LYS A 100 -7.55 12.60 9.08
CA LYS A 100 -8.55 12.04 10.02
C LYS A 100 -7.96 11.91 11.42
N SER A 101 -8.81 11.68 12.43
CA SER A 101 -8.42 11.69 13.84
C SER A 101 -7.63 10.46 14.29
N HIS A 102 -7.75 9.32 13.63
CA HIS A 102 -7.06 8.07 13.99
C HIS A 102 -5.67 7.95 13.35
N ASN A 103 -4.92 6.91 13.71
CA ASN A 103 -3.53 6.63 13.25
C ASN A 103 -3.40 5.28 12.51
N SER A 104 -4.53 4.69 12.11
CA SER A 104 -4.68 3.33 11.57
C SER A 104 -4.20 3.15 10.12
N TYR A 105 -3.41 4.08 9.60
CA TYR A 105 -2.96 4.07 8.22
C TYR A 105 -1.47 4.43 8.11
N ILE A 106 -0.75 3.65 7.31
CA ILE A 106 0.62 3.91 6.86
C ILE A 106 0.71 3.64 5.36
N VAL A 107 1.62 4.30 4.65
CA VAL A 107 1.79 4.09 3.20
C VAL A 107 3.25 4.07 2.82
N THR A 108 3.61 3.14 1.93
CA THR A 108 4.86 3.25 1.17
C THR A 108 4.61 4.19 -0.02
N LYS A 109 5.00 5.46 0.13
CA LYS A 109 4.83 6.47 -0.92
C LYS A 109 5.87 6.26 -2.03
N LEU A 110 5.39 6.23 -3.26
CA LEU A 110 6.22 6.21 -4.47
C LEU A 110 6.86 7.58 -4.73
N ARG A 111 7.97 7.60 -5.46
CA ARG A 111 8.75 8.81 -5.72
C ARG A 111 8.76 9.12 -7.21
N PRO A 112 7.65 9.62 -7.78
CA PRO A 112 7.50 9.77 -9.23
C PRO A 112 8.55 10.69 -9.87
N PHE A 113 9.05 11.70 -9.15
CA PHE A 113 10.15 12.54 -9.63
C PHE A 113 11.46 11.76 -9.75
N ALA A 114 11.82 10.95 -8.74
CA ALA A 114 13.03 10.12 -8.79
C ALA A 114 12.91 9.00 -9.84
N GLU A 115 11.71 8.44 -10.01
CA GLU A 115 11.40 7.47 -11.07
C GLU A 115 11.56 8.09 -12.46
N GLY A 116 11.02 9.30 -12.67
CA GLY A 116 11.14 10.04 -13.91
C GLY A 116 12.58 10.46 -14.21
N GLU A 117 13.30 10.97 -13.21
CA GLU A 117 14.72 11.33 -13.31
C GLU A 117 15.56 10.12 -13.74
N ALA A 118 15.41 8.98 -13.06
CA ALA A 118 16.11 7.75 -13.41
C ALA A 118 15.80 7.30 -14.83
N ALA A 119 14.52 7.32 -15.23
CA ALA A 119 14.11 6.92 -16.58
C ALA A 119 14.71 7.83 -17.67
N VAL A 120 14.67 9.16 -17.47
CA VAL A 120 15.24 10.13 -18.41
C VAL A 120 16.75 10.00 -18.48
N GLN A 121 17.43 9.83 -17.35
CA GLN A 121 18.90 9.67 -17.32
C GLN A 121 19.33 8.38 -18.04
N ILE A 122 18.65 7.26 -17.81
CA ILE A 122 18.93 5.99 -18.49
C ILE A 122 18.79 6.14 -20.01
N LEU A 123 17.75 6.83 -20.47
CA LEU A 123 17.53 7.08 -21.90
C LEU A 123 18.59 8.01 -22.47
N TYR A 124 18.94 9.07 -21.75
CA TYR A 124 19.98 10.02 -22.14
C TYR A 124 21.32 9.31 -22.33
N ASP A 125 21.78 8.56 -21.32
CA ASP A 125 23.02 7.79 -21.32
C ASP A 125 23.10 6.78 -22.48
N TYR A 126 21.98 6.15 -22.82
CA TYR A 126 21.90 5.26 -23.97
C TYR A 126 22.11 6.00 -25.29
N ILE A 127 21.46 7.17 -25.46
CA ILE A 127 21.50 7.94 -26.71
C ILE A 127 22.86 8.62 -26.91
N THR A 128 23.42 9.21 -25.87
CA THR A 128 24.62 10.06 -25.98
C THR A 128 25.92 9.29 -25.81
N GLU A 129 25.91 8.22 -24.99
CA GLU A 129 27.11 7.47 -24.63
C GLU A 129 27.08 6.00 -25.08
N GLY A 130 25.94 5.52 -25.60
CA GLY A 130 25.78 4.12 -26.01
C GLY A 130 25.74 3.13 -24.84
N LYS A 131 25.53 3.61 -23.61
CA LYS A 131 25.43 2.76 -22.41
C LYS A 131 24.20 1.86 -22.51
N LYS A 132 24.39 0.55 -22.28
CA LYS A 132 23.29 -0.42 -22.32
C LYS A 132 22.27 -0.11 -21.22
N MET A 133 21.00 0.00 -21.60
CA MET A 133 19.90 0.17 -20.64
C MET A 133 19.79 -1.06 -19.72
N PRO A 134 19.62 -0.87 -18.40
CA PRO A 134 19.36 -1.96 -17.48
C PRO A 134 18.02 -2.63 -17.79
N LYS A 135 17.90 -3.92 -17.48
CA LYS A 135 16.63 -4.66 -17.64
C LYS A 135 15.56 -4.21 -16.63
N GLU A 136 16.00 -3.77 -15.47
CA GLU A 136 15.17 -3.35 -14.35
C GLU A 136 15.89 -2.25 -13.57
N THR A 137 15.13 -1.31 -13.03
CA THR A 137 15.62 -0.26 -12.13
C THR A 137 14.58 -0.09 -11.03
N LEU A 138 15.01 -0.27 -9.79
CA LEU A 138 14.15 -0.15 -8.61
C LEU A 138 14.41 1.20 -7.96
N VAL A 139 13.35 1.98 -7.75
CA VAL A 139 13.41 3.23 -6.99
C VAL A 139 12.74 2.98 -5.64
N PRO A 140 13.44 3.20 -4.51
CA PRO A 140 12.84 2.98 -3.21
C PRO A 140 11.74 4.00 -2.95
N GLY A 141 10.65 3.54 -2.34
CA GLY A 141 9.64 4.39 -1.73
C GLY A 141 10.09 4.95 -0.39
N VAL A 142 9.22 5.74 0.24
CA VAL A 142 9.41 6.26 1.60
C VAL A 142 8.20 5.92 2.45
N ILE A 143 8.42 5.59 3.72
CA ILE A 143 7.32 5.34 4.65
C ILE A 143 6.73 6.67 5.11
N VAL A 144 5.43 6.82 4.88
CA VAL A 144 4.67 8.00 5.26
C VAL A 144 3.57 7.58 6.25
N THR A 145 3.45 8.36 7.30
CA THR A 145 2.48 8.24 8.38
C THR A 145 1.83 9.59 8.62
N LYS A 146 0.82 9.62 9.49
CA LYS A 146 0.19 10.87 9.93
C LYS A 146 1.16 11.86 10.60
N GLU A 147 2.29 11.38 11.11
CA GLU A 147 3.27 12.23 11.79
C GLU A 147 4.14 13.01 10.80
N ASN A 148 4.41 12.46 9.62
CA ASN A 148 5.36 13.03 8.65
C ASN A 148 4.75 13.34 7.27
N TYR A 149 3.46 13.09 7.03
CA TYR A 149 2.88 13.25 5.69
C TYR A 149 3.03 14.64 5.07
N LYS A 150 3.13 15.69 5.91
CA LYS A 150 3.36 17.08 5.48
C LYS A 150 4.74 17.29 4.85
N ASP A 151 5.73 16.51 5.26
CA ASP A 151 7.08 16.56 4.66
C ASP A 151 7.08 15.98 3.23
N TYR A 152 6.03 15.24 2.88
CA TYR A 152 5.87 14.59 1.60
C TYR A 152 4.65 15.11 0.83
N GLU A 153 3.94 16.12 1.32
CA GLU A 153 2.83 16.78 0.62
C GLU A 153 3.37 17.46 -0.64
N PHE A 154 2.65 17.32 -1.77
CA PHE A 154 3.12 17.84 -3.05
C PHE A 154 3.18 19.37 -3.00
N THR A 155 4.37 19.94 -2.78
CA THR A 155 4.66 21.34 -3.07
C THR A 155 4.92 21.48 -4.57
N PHE A 156 4.02 22.18 -5.27
CA PHE A 156 4.28 22.75 -6.60
C PHE A 156 5.14 24.00 -6.48
#